data_AF-A0AAU0KJL9-F1
#
_entry.id   AF-A0AAU0KJL9-F1
#
_cell.length_a   1.000
_cell.length_b   1.000
_cell.length_c   1.000
_cell.angle_alpha   90.00
_cell.angle_beta   90.00
_cell.angle_gamma   90.00
#
_symmetry.space_group_name_H-M   'P 1'
#
loop_
_entity.id
_entity.type
_entity.pdbx_description
1 polymer ?
#
loop_
_entity_poly.entity_id
_entity_poly.type
_entity_poly.pdbx_seq_one_letter_code
_entity_poly.pdbx_strand_id
1 'polypeptide(L)' 'MDKMDVYEVYKAAPKATIIASHMESVNHAMLSRKELREFLSEKGMTQRVLVPEDGETCVF' A
#
# COMPACT_ATOMS: atom_id res chain seq x y z
N MET A 1 -10.17 -2.64 -3.85
CA MET A 1 -8.99 -1.93 -4.33
C MET A 1 -8.02 -2.97 -4.86
N ASP A 2 -7.49 -2.74 -6.05
CA ASP A 2 -6.42 -3.54 -6.63
C ASP A 2 -5.06 -2.86 -6.35
N LYS A 3 -3.97 -3.63 -6.32
CA LYS A 3 -2.59 -3.10 -6.24
C LYS A 3 -2.26 -2.15 -7.40
N MET A 4 -2.94 -2.29 -8.55
CA MET A 4 -2.77 -1.37 -9.68
C MET A 4 -3.32 0.03 -9.39
N ASP A 5 -4.37 0.17 -8.58
CA ASP A 5 -4.89 1.47 -8.15
C ASP A 5 -3.82 2.25 -7.37
N VAL A 6 -3.08 1.55 -6.51
CA VAL A 6 -1.95 2.11 -5.74
C VAL A 6 -0.85 2.61 -6.66
N TYR A 7 -0.56 1.89 -7.75
CA TYR A 7 0.42 2.31 -8.75
C TYR A 7 -0.02 3.56 -9.53
N GLU A 8 -1.29 3.66 -9.89
CA GLU A 8 -1.82 4.85 -10.55
C GLU A 8 -1.76 6.08 -9.64
N VAL A 9 -2.11 5.95 -8.35
CA VAL A 9 -1.97 7.04 -7.36
C VAL A 9 -0.50 7.43 -7.16
N TYR A 10 0.41 6.46 -7.09
CA TYR A 10 1.86 6.71 -6.96
C TYR A 10 2.42 7.55 -8.11
N LYS A 11 1.94 7.32 -9.33
CA LYS A 11 2.29 8.12 -10.52
C LYS A 11 1.60 9.49 -10.52
N ALA A 12 0.31 9.54 -10.19
CA ALA A 12 -0.48 10.77 -10.23
C ALA A 12 -0.03 11.78 -9.16
N ALA A 13 0.46 11.30 -8.01
CA ALA A 13 0.92 12.13 -6.89
C ALA A 13 2.40 11.85 -6.56
N PRO A 14 3.35 12.37 -7.35
CA PRO A 14 4.78 12.04 -7.21
C PRO A 14 5.43 12.54 -5.91
N LYS A 15 4.77 13.48 -5.22
CA LYS A 15 5.24 14.06 -3.95
C LYS A 15 4.50 13.53 -2.71
N ALA A 16 3.47 12.70 -2.90
CA ALA A 16 2.70 12.18 -1.79
C ALA A 16 3.35 10.93 -1.18
N THR A 17 3.18 10.78 0.13
CA THR A 17 3.30 9.50 0.84
C THR A 17 1.92 8.83 0.83
N ILE A 18 1.87 7.57 0.43
CA ILE A 18 0.64 6.77 0.34
C ILE A 18 0.64 5.77 1.48
N ILE A 19 -0.47 5.69 2.21
CA ILE A 19 -0.65 4.70 3.29
C ILE A 19 -1.78 3.77 2.86
N ALA A 20 -1.46 2.51 2.61
CA ALA A 20 -2.44 1.48 2.26
C ALA A 20 -3.16 0.99 3.53
N SER A 21 -4.48 0.87 3.45
CA SER A 21 -5.34 0.39 4.53
C SER A 21 -6.39 -0.59 3.98
N HIS A 22 -7.34 -1.02 4.82
CA HIS A 22 -8.47 -1.86 4.43
C HIS A 22 -8.07 -3.20 3.79
N MET A 23 -7.14 -3.90 4.45
CA MET A 23 -6.68 -5.25 4.08
C MET A 23 -6.84 -6.18 5.28
N GLU A 24 -7.13 -7.46 5.03
CA GLU A 24 -7.07 -8.55 6.02
C GLU A 24 -7.97 -8.45 7.27
N SER A 25 -8.78 -7.39 7.40
CA SER A 25 -9.76 -7.25 8.50
C SER A 25 -11.18 -7.68 8.13
N VAL A 26 -11.51 -7.76 6.82
CA VAL A 26 -12.83 -8.12 6.31
C VAL A 26 -12.74 -9.15 5.19
N ASN A 27 -13.72 -10.05 5.11
CA ASN A 27 -13.69 -11.22 4.23
C ASN A 27 -13.65 -10.92 2.72
N HIS A 28 -14.05 -9.71 2.30
CA HIS A 28 -14.07 -9.29 0.90
C HIS A 28 -12.79 -8.52 0.50
N ALA A 29 -11.91 -8.21 1.45
CA ALA A 29 -10.61 -7.62 1.16
C ALA A 29 -9.66 -8.71 0.66
N MET A 30 -9.68 -8.96 -0.65
CA MET A 30 -8.93 -10.06 -1.28
C MET A 30 -7.42 -9.78 -1.43
N LEU A 31 -7.01 -8.52 -1.44
CA LEU A 31 -5.60 -8.14 -1.52
C LEU A 31 -4.95 -8.23 -0.13
N SER A 32 -3.92 -9.06 0.00
CA SER A 32 -3.16 -9.21 1.25
C SER A 32 -2.05 -8.17 1.38
N ARG A 33 -1.61 -7.89 2.62
CA ARG A 33 -0.46 -7.02 2.88
C ARG A 33 0.81 -7.57 2.24
N LYS A 34 0.99 -8.89 2.29
CA LYS A 34 2.13 -9.59 1.69
C LYS A 34 2.17 -9.35 0.17
N GLU A 35 1.06 -9.62 -0.51
CA GLU A 35 0.97 -9.44 -1.97
C GLU A 35 1.24 -7.98 -2.38
N LEU A 36 0.69 -7.02 -1.63
CA LEU A 36 0.95 -5.61 -1.91
C LEU A 36 2.43 -5.25 -1.69
N ARG A 37 3.06 -5.70 -0.60
CA ARG A 37 4.48 -5.43 -0.34
C ARG A 37 5.39 -6.01 -1.42
N GLU A 38 5.11 -7.23 -1.89
CA GLU A 38 5.85 -7.86 -3.00
C GLU A 38 5.75 -7.00 -4.27
N PHE A 39 4.54 -6.60 -4.65
CA PHE A 39 4.31 -5.70 -5.78
C PHE A 39 5.03 -4.35 -5.65
N LEU A 40 4.97 -3.73 -4.47
CA LEU A 40 5.65 -2.45 -4.22
C LEU A 40 7.18 -2.58 -4.32
N SER A 41 7.74 -3.71 -3.87
CA SER A 41 9.17 -3.99 -3.99
C SER A 41 9.58 -4.17 -5.44
N GLU A 42 8.83 -4.94 -6.23
CA GLU A 42 9.08 -5.15 -7.67
C GLU A 42 9.06 -3.84 -8.46
N LYS A 43 8.22 -2.88 -8.06
CA LYS A 43 8.06 -1.58 -8.72
C LYS A 43 8.94 -0.47 -8.13
N GLY A 44 9.73 -0.75 -7.09
CA GLY A 44 10.59 0.25 -6.44
C GLY A 44 9.80 1.36 -5.73
N MET A 45 8.61 1.06 -5.19
CA MET A 45 7.67 2.03 -4.61
C MET A 45 7.75 2.12 -3.08
N THR A 46 8.51 1.23 -2.43
CA THR A 46 8.57 1.06 -0.97
C THR A 46 9.00 2.30 -0.19
N GLN A 47 9.66 3.28 -0.85
CA GLN A 47 10.06 4.54 -0.22
C GLN A 47 8.89 5.50 0.05
N ARG A 48 7.79 5.39 -0.71
CA ARG A 48 6.65 6.33 -0.60
C ARG A 48 5.31 5.65 -0.33
N VAL A 49 5.25 4.32 -0.41
CA VAL A 49 4.03 3.56 -0.12
C VAL A 49 4.24 2.71 1.12
N LEU A 50 3.50 3.03 2.17
CA LEU A 50 3.53 2.36 3.45
C LEU A 50 2.35 1.39 3.54
N VAL A 51 2.63 0.20 4.09
CA VAL A 51 1.63 -0.85 4.35
C VAL A 51 1.75 -1.20 5.84
N PRO A 52 1.13 -0.44 6.74
CA PRO A 52 1.27 -0.66 8.18
C PRO A 52 0.59 -1.95 8.65
N GLU A 53 1.15 -2.55 9.70
CA GLU A 53 0.48 -3.58 10.52
C GLU A 53 -0.61 -2.96 11.40
N ASP A 54 -1.53 -3.80 11.90
CA ASP A 54 -2.52 -3.35 12.88
C ASP A 54 -1.83 -2.85 14.16
N GLY A 55 -2.08 -1.59 14.52
CA GLY A 55 -1.45 -0.94 15.67
C GLY A 55 -0.11 -0.25 15.38
N GLU A 56 0.41 -0.32 14.15
CA GLU A 56 1.62 0.41 13.76
C GLU A 56 1.36 1.92 13.67
N THR A 57 2.32 2.72 14.14
CA THR A 57 2.26 4.19 14.09
C THR A 57 3.20 4.72 13.02
N CYS A 58 2.68 5.51 12.08
CA CYS A 58 3.47 6.27 11.13
C CYS A 58 3.68 7.71 11.61
N VAL A 59 4.93 8.20 11.60
CA VAL A 59 5.32 9.56 12.02
C VAL A 59 5.81 10.35 10.82
N PHE A 60 5.43 11.63 10.72
CA PHE A 60 5.69 12.52 9.57
C PHE A 60 6.19 13.89 10.01
#